data_AF-A0A925GZ01-F1
#
_entry.id   AF-A0A925GZ01-F1
#
_cell.length_a   1.000
_cell.length_b   1.000
_cell.length_c   1.000
_cell.angle_alpha   90.00
_cell.angle_beta   90.00
_cell.angle_gamma   90.00
#
_symmetry.space_group_name_H-M   'P 1'
#
loop_
_entity.id
_entity.type
_entity.pdbx_description
1 polymer ?
#
loop_
_entity_poly.entity_id
_entity_poly.type
_entity_poly.pdbx_seq_one_letter_code
_entity_poly.pdbx_strand_id
1 'polypeptide(L)'
;MDHKITAEHRRLEASGQRKEHWKRWGPYLAERAWGTVREDYSKHGTAWEYLPHDHARSVAYRWNEDGIAGISDRHQRICFSIALWNGRDPILKERLFGLTGNEGNHGEDVKENYYYLDSTPTHSYMKYLYKYPQAQFPYTQLTEENRKRGRADPEFELDETGVFDENKYFDVLVEYAKASVEDILIRVTISNRGPDHATIHLLPHIWFRNRWAWNRDEPKPGLRRCGSGDAVIELREPEYGKRWLTFEGNPPLLFTENETNYSRVHKAANASPYVKDSIGRAVIHGDRNAVNPEHTGTKAAAWYVLDLAPGETRQVRCRFSDLVSTPTNLGEGFEKVFSSREAEADDFYSTVIPDHMSADARHVMRQSFAGLMWSKQYYHYVVEEWLNGDPTMPKPPANRKHGRNHEWTHVFSADVISMPDKWEYPWFAAWDLAFHCVPIALIDSDFAKDQLMLMTREWYMHPNGQLPAYEWAFGDVNPPVHAWAAYRVYKIEKKRHGKGDRSFLQRIFHKLVLNFTWWVNRKDKEGKNVFQGGFLGLDNIGVFDRSSPLPTGGYIEQADGTGWMAMYSLNLLAIAM
;
A
#
# COMPACT_ATOMS: atom_id res chain seq x y z
N MET A 1 35.97 9.01 5.03
CA MET A 1 35.21 10.21 4.61
C MET A 1 34.21 10.48 5.70
N ASP A 2 34.25 11.65 6.33
CA ASP A 2 33.21 12.05 7.27
C ASP A 2 31.89 12.14 6.50
N HIS A 3 30.95 11.24 6.79
CA HIS A 3 29.62 11.31 6.20
C HIS A 3 28.87 12.49 6.81
N LYS A 4 28.45 13.45 5.97
CA LYS A 4 27.56 14.55 6.38
C LYS A 4 26.28 13.96 6.99
N ILE A 5 26.12 14.08 8.31
CA ILE A 5 24.90 13.66 9.01
C ILE A 5 23.81 14.70 8.75
N THR A 6 22.83 14.34 7.92
CA THR A 6 21.68 15.19 7.58
C THR A 6 20.56 15.09 8.63
N ALA A 7 19.53 15.93 8.53
CA ALA A 7 18.35 15.84 9.40
C ALA A 7 17.65 14.47 9.29
N GLU A 8 17.54 13.94 8.08
CA GLU A 8 16.92 12.63 7.84
C GLU A 8 17.69 11.48 8.50
N HIS A 9 19.03 11.52 8.48
CA HIS A 9 19.84 10.54 9.21
C HIS A 9 19.56 10.55 10.72
N ARG A 10 19.37 11.75 11.31
CA ARG A 10 19.03 11.87 12.74
C ARG A 10 17.64 11.29 13.05
N ARG A 11 16.67 11.46 12.14
CA ARG A 11 15.34 10.84 12.30
C ARG A 11 15.39 9.33 12.20
N LEU A 12 16.15 8.79 11.25
CA LEU A 12 16.40 7.36 11.11
C LEU A 12 17.03 6.79 12.37
N GLU A 13 18.07 7.44 12.89
CA GLU A 13 18.73 7.04 14.14
C GLU A 13 17.76 7.10 15.34
N ALA A 14 16.99 8.19 15.48
CA ALA A 14 16.00 8.32 16.56
C ALA A 14 14.90 7.25 16.48
N SER A 15 14.48 6.87 15.27
CA SER A 15 13.55 5.76 15.04
C SER A 15 14.17 4.40 15.33
N GLY A 16 15.40 4.13 14.90
CA GLY A 16 16.11 2.87 15.20
C GLY A 16 16.34 2.68 16.71
N GLN A 17 16.64 3.77 17.42
CA GLN A 17 16.79 3.80 18.88
C GLN A 17 15.45 3.83 19.64
N ARG A 18 14.31 3.88 18.93
CA ARG A 18 12.95 3.98 19.49
C ARG A 18 12.75 5.19 20.41
N LYS A 19 13.49 6.28 20.19
CA LYS A 19 13.31 7.57 20.88
C LYS A 19 12.15 8.36 20.27
N GLU A 20 12.06 8.35 18.94
CA GLU A 20 10.99 9.01 18.20
C GLU A 20 10.49 8.12 17.07
N HIS A 21 9.17 7.98 16.92
CA HIS A 21 8.57 7.06 15.97
C HIS A 21 8.25 7.71 14.63
N TRP A 22 9.23 8.30 13.94
CA TRP A 22 9.01 8.99 12.66
C TRP A 22 8.29 8.14 11.60
N LYS A 23 8.53 6.82 11.59
CA LYS A 23 7.85 5.85 10.71
C LYS A 23 6.47 5.39 11.23
N ARG A 24 5.88 6.09 12.22
CA ARG A 24 4.52 5.79 12.71
C ARG A 24 3.49 6.06 11.64
N TRP A 25 3.66 7.17 10.91
CA TRP A 25 2.79 7.59 9.83
C TRP A 25 3.52 7.47 8.50
N GLY A 26 2.86 6.97 7.47
CA GLY A 26 3.46 6.82 6.15
C GLY A 26 2.44 6.37 5.13
N PRO A 27 2.87 6.08 3.90
CA PRO A 27 1.98 5.77 2.79
C PRO A 27 1.46 4.33 2.87
N TYR A 28 1.00 3.87 4.04
CA TYR A 28 0.74 2.45 4.32
C TYR A 28 -0.66 1.96 3.91
N LEU A 29 -1.49 2.84 3.35
CA LEU A 29 -2.72 2.43 2.63
C LEU A 29 -2.35 1.71 1.35
N ALA A 30 -3.13 0.71 0.93
CA ALA A 30 -2.98 0.13 -0.40
C ALA A 30 -3.57 1.07 -1.47
N GLU A 31 -3.22 0.87 -2.74
CA GLU A 31 -3.96 1.50 -3.85
C GLU A 31 -5.10 0.61 -4.36
N ARG A 32 -5.08 -0.68 -4.01
CA ARG A 32 -6.13 -1.67 -4.21
C ARG A 32 -6.26 -2.58 -2.99
N ALA A 33 -7.44 -2.66 -2.39
CA ALA A 33 -7.76 -3.67 -1.35
C ALA A 33 -8.82 -4.69 -1.81
N TRP A 34 -9.56 -4.37 -2.88
CA TRP A 34 -10.52 -5.26 -3.51
C TRP A 34 -9.85 -6.34 -4.37
N GLY A 35 -10.54 -7.45 -4.62
CA GLY A 35 -10.01 -8.56 -5.43
C GLY A 35 -8.83 -9.32 -4.81
N THR A 36 -8.61 -9.24 -3.49
CA THR A 36 -7.49 -9.89 -2.79
C THR A 36 -7.91 -11.21 -2.14
N VAL A 37 -6.95 -12.10 -1.86
CA VAL A 37 -7.25 -13.41 -1.25
C VAL A 37 -7.78 -13.26 0.17
N ARG A 38 -7.20 -12.32 0.92
CA ARG A 38 -7.63 -12.04 2.30
C ARG A 38 -9.07 -11.50 2.36
N GLU A 39 -9.52 -10.77 1.34
CA GLU A 39 -10.91 -10.31 1.23
C GLU A 39 -11.83 -11.29 0.45
N ASP A 40 -11.33 -12.47 0.07
CA ASP A 40 -12.14 -13.49 -0.61
C ASP A 40 -12.93 -14.33 0.39
N TYR A 41 -14.25 -14.15 0.39
CA TYR A 41 -15.16 -15.00 1.16
C TYR A 41 -16.05 -15.90 0.29
N SER A 42 -15.71 -16.04 -0.99
CA SER A 42 -16.44 -16.88 -1.93
C SER A 42 -16.35 -18.37 -1.58
N LYS A 43 -17.28 -19.14 -2.16
CA LYS A 43 -17.23 -20.60 -2.09
C LYS A 43 -16.08 -21.17 -2.93
N HIS A 44 -15.66 -20.55 -4.03
CA HIS A 44 -14.76 -21.20 -4.99
C HIS A 44 -13.34 -20.61 -5.04
N GLY A 45 -13.00 -19.68 -4.16
CA GLY A 45 -11.70 -19.02 -4.22
C GLY A 45 -11.61 -17.96 -5.33
N THR A 46 -12.75 -17.42 -5.77
CA THR A 46 -12.88 -16.44 -6.86
C THR A 46 -12.76 -15.03 -6.30
N ALA A 47 -11.57 -14.67 -5.82
CA ALA A 47 -11.29 -13.42 -5.11
C ALA A 47 -11.68 -12.17 -5.92
N TRP A 48 -11.29 -12.16 -7.20
CA TRP A 48 -11.56 -11.06 -8.13
C TRP A 48 -13.07 -10.81 -8.34
N GLU A 49 -13.86 -11.88 -8.48
CA GLU A 49 -15.32 -11.78 -8.66
C GLU A 49 -16.07 -11.56 -7.35
N TYR A 50 -15.51 -11.98 -6.21
CA TYR A 50 -16.16 -11.88 -4.92
C TYR A 50 -16.29 -10.43 -4.44
N LEU A 51 -15.17 -9.69 -4.51
CA LEU A 51 -15.11 -8.29 -4.15
C LEU A 51 -14.54 -7.47 -5.32
N PRO A 52 -15.35 -7.19 -6.35
CA PRO A 52 -14.93 -6.40 -7.50
C PRO A 52 -14.85 -4.91 -7.14
N HIS A 53 -14.21 -4.12 -8.02
CA HIS A 53 -14.10 -2.67 -7.86
C HIS A 53 -15.44 -1.96 -7.61
N ASP A 54 -16.55 -2.41 -8.23
CA ASP A 54 -17.86 -1.75 -8.02
C ASP A 54 -18.34 -1.85 -6.55
N HIS A 55 -18.06 -2.97 -5.90
CA HIS A 55 -18.44 -3.20 -4.51
C HIS A 55 -17.48 -2.52 -3.53
N ALA A 56 -16.21 -2.35 -3.91
CA ALA A 56 -15.13 -1.81 -3.06
C ALA A 56 -15.50 -0.51 -2.31
N ARG A 57 -16.18 0.43 -2.97
CA ARG A 57 -16.61 1.70 -2.35
C ARG A 57 -17.69 1.55 -1.29
N SER A 58 -18.35 0.40 -1.25
CA SER A 58 -19.54 0.12 -0.45
C SER A 58 -19.28 -0.92 0.65
N VAL A 59 -18.11 -1.56 0.66
CA VAL A 59 -17.74 -2.62 1.60
C VAL A 59 -16.67 -2.10 2.55
N ALA A 60 -16.89 -2.25 3.86
CA ALA A 60 -15.83 -2.09 4.85
C ALA A 60 -14.89 -3.30 4.77
N TYR A 61 -13.60 -3.05 4.58
CA TYR A 61 -12.60 -4.10 4.46
C TYR A 61 -12.24 -4.64 5.85
N ARG A 62 -11.97 -5.94 5.93
CA ARG A 62 -11.59 -6.61 7.19
C ARG A 62 -10.11 -6.45 7.49
N TRP A 63 -9.28 -6.56 6.46
CA TRP A 63 -7.86 -6.80 6.62
C TRP A 63 -7.06 -5.53 6.49
N ASN A 64 -7.35 -4.69 5.49
CA ASN A 64 -6.67 -3.43 5.25
C ASN A 64 -7.64 -2.32 4.81
N GLU A 65 -7.12 -1.23 4.24
CA GLU A 65 -7.86 -0.12 3.61
C GLU A 65 -7.05 0.36 2.39
N ASP A 66 -7.74 0.99 1.44
CA ASP A 66 -7.15 1.58 0.24
C ASP A 66 -7.54 3.06 0.06
N GLY A 67 -6.73 3.81 -0.70
CA GLY A 67 -7.03 5.19 -1.05
C GLY A 67 -5.94 5.88 -1.88
N ILE A 68 -6.34 6.87 -2.69
CA ILE A 68 -5.42 7.61 -3.58
C ILE A 68 -4.51 8.52 -2.78
N ALA A 69 -3.20 8.44 -3.05
CA ALA A 69 -2.15 9.21 -2.37
C ALA A 69 -2.24 9.13 -0.83
N GLY A 70 -2.74 8.00 -0.30
CA GLY A 70 -3.18 7.90 1.08
C GLY A 70 -2.05 7.62 2.08
N ILE A 71 -2.25 8.07 3.31
CA ILE A 71 -1.41 7.76 4.47
C ILE A 71 -2.21 7.07 5.57
N SER A 72 -1.54 6.30 6.42
CA SER A 72 -2.10 5.80 7.66
C SER A 72 -1.02 5.71 8.73
N ASP A 73 -1.44 5.45 9.97
CA ASP A 73 -0.49 4.94 10.94
C ASP A 73 -0.08 3.50 10.57
N ARG A 74 1.03 3.01 11.14
CA ARG A 74 1.61 1.70 10.84
C ARG A 74 0.75 0.50 11.28
N HIS A 75 -0.35 0.72 11.99
CA HIS A 75 -1.36 -0.28 12.33
C HIS A 75 -2.68 -0.05 11.59
N GLN A 76 -2.70 0.96 10.70
CA GLN A 76 -3.84 1.36 9.88
C GLN A 76 -5.12 1.50 10.70
N ARG A 77 -5.02 2.16 11.85
CA ARG A 77 -6.15 2.53 12.72
C ARG A 77 -6.78 3.82 12.22
N ILE A 78 -5.95 4.80 11.83
CA ILE A 78 -6.36 6.08 11.26
C ILE A 78 -5.84 6.17 9.83
N CYS A 79 -6.74 6.45 8.89
CA CYS A 79 -6.48 6.50 7.46
C CYS A 79 -6.87 7.88 6.91
N PHE A 80 -6.02 8.43 6.04
CA PHE A 80 -6.28 9.66 5.29
C PHE A 80 -5.99 9.43 3.81
N SER A 81 -6.84 9.95 2.93
CA SER A 81 -6.62 9.98 1.48
C SER A 81 -7.42 11.09 0.84
N ILE A 82 -7.11 11.42 -0.41
CA ILE A 82 -7.96 12.32 -1.20
C ILE A 82 -9.04 11.54 -1.95
N ALA A 83 -10.17 12.18 -2.19
CA ALA A 83 -11.17 11.75 -3.13
C ALA A 83 -11.54 12.89 -4.08
N LEU A 84 -11.88 12.55 -5.32
CA LEU A 84 -12.12 13.53 -6.38
C LEU A 84 -13.43 13.27 -7.11
N TRP A 85 -14.01 14.32 -7.68
CA TRP A 85 -15.11 14.22 -8.64
C TRP A 85 -15.02 15.36 -9.65
N ASN A 86 -15.03 15.04 -10.93
CA ASN A 86 -14.99 15.99 -12.06
C ASN A 86 -16.39 16.53 -12.44
N GLY A 87 -17.42 16.23 -11.65
CA GLY A 87 -18.81 16.60 -11.96
C GLY A 87 -19.51 15.66 -12.95
N ARG A 88 -18.80 14.67 -13.49
CA ARG A 88 -19.29 13.77 -14.56
C ARG A 88 -19.20 12.29 -14.21
N ASP A 89 -18.23 11.90 -13.38
CA ASP A 89 -18.02 10.51 -13.01
C ASP A 89 -19.25 9.95 -12.25
N PRO A 90 -19.62 8.69 -12.51
CA PRO A 90 -20.75 8.04 -11.85
C PRO A 90 -20.45 7.66 -10.38
N ILE A 91 -19.19 7.78 -9.97
CA ILE A 91 -18.70 7.39 -8.65
C ILE A 91 -17.70 8.43 -8.15
N LEU A 92 -17.51 8.45 -6.83
CA LEU A 92 -16.48 9.29 -6.22
C LEU A 92 -15.13 8.59 -6.41
N LYS A 93 -14.15 9.31 -6.96
CA LYS A 93 -12.82 8.77 -7.23
C LYS A 93 -12.01 8.71 -5.94
N GLU A 94 -12.27 7.70 -5.12
CA GLU A 94 -11.61 7.44 -3.83
C GLU A 94 -10.45 6.44 -3.95
N ARG A 95 -10.41 5.70 -5.06
CA ARG A 95 -9.49 4.57 -5.30
C ARG A 95 -9.20 4.44 -6.79
N LEU A 96 -8.03 3.90 -7.09
CA LEU A 96 -7.56 3.67 -8.46
C LEU A 96 -8.33 2.51 -9.08
N PHE A 97 -8.75 2.70 -10.33
CA PHE A 97 -9.42 1.67 -11.12
C PHE A 97 -8.42 0.85 -11.91
N GLY A 98 -8.81 -0.38 -12.21
CA GLY A 98 -8.08 -1.25 -13.12
C GLY A 98 -8.80 -2.57 -13.29
N LEU A 99 -8.15 -3.47 -14.02
CA LEU A 99 -8.69 -4.76 -14.43
C LEU A 99 -8.26 -5.85 -13.46
N THR A 100 -9.14 -6.81 -13.23
CA THR A 100 -8.78 -8.08 -12.58
C THR A 100 -8.02 -8.98 -13.55
N GLY A 101 -7.42 -10.07 -13.04
CA GLY A 101 -6.64 -10.99 -13.88
C GLY A 101 -7.48 -11.73 -14.93
N ASN A 102 -8.80 -11.77 -14.76
CA ASN A 102 -9.75 -12.32 -15.73
C ASN A 102 -10.24 -11.26 -16.75
N GLU A 103 -9.91 -9.99 -16.56
CA GLU A 103 -10.35 -8.88 -17.41
C GLU A 103 -9.24 -8.31 -18.29
N GLY A 104 -7.98 -8.32 -17.83
CA GLY A 104 -6.83 -7.94 -18.63
C GLY A 104 -6.32 -9.09 -19.50
N ASN A 105 -5.76 -8.75 -20.66
CA ASN A 105 -5.13 -9.71 -21.58
C ASN A 105 -3.76 -10.21 -21.09
N HIS A 106 -3.11 -9.47 -20.18
CA HIS A 106 -1.84 -9.84 -19.54
C HIS A 106 -1.90 -9.94 -18.00
N GLY A 107 -3.07 -9.80 -17.39
CA GLY A 107 -3.25 -9.97 -15.95
C GLY A 107 -4.01 -8.82 -15.30
N GLU A 108 -3.73 -8.55 -14.03
CA GLU A 108 -4.21 -7.36 -13.34
C GLU A 108 -3.50 -6.12 -13.87
N ASP A 109 -4.26 -5.05 -14.08
CA ASP A 109 -3.75 -3.91 -14.84
C ASP A 109 -4.41 -2.61 -14.38
N VAL A 110 -3.62 -1.69 -13.82
CA VAL A 110 -4.10 -0.41 -13.32
C VAL A 110 -4.34 0.55 -14.48
N LYS A 111 -5.55 1.09 -14.59
CA LYS A 111 -5.92 1.96 -15.71
C LYS A 111 -5.91 3.43 -15.34
N GLU A 112 -4.86 3.84 -14.63
CA GLU A 112 -4.73 5.18 -14.03
C GLU A 112 -3.32 5.73 -14.23
N ASN A 113 -3.22 7.04 -14.43
CA ASN A 113 -1.94 7.72 -14.55
C ASN A 113 -1.57 8.43 -13.25
N TYR A 114 -0.63 7.85 -12.51
CA TYR A 114 -0.12 8.39 -11.26
C TYR A 114 1.39 8.15 -11.10
N TYR A 115 2.03 8.98 -10.29
CA TYR A 115 3.48 8.98 -10.16
C TYR A 115 3.89 9.26 -8.71
N TYR A 116 4.75 8.39 -8.19
CA TYR A 116 5.50 8.63 -6.98
C TYR A 116 6.65 9.59 -7.32
N LEU A 117 6.60 10.82 -6.82
CA LEU A 117 7.57 11.86 -7.19
C LEU A 117 8.70 12.00 -6.17
N ASP A 118 8.38 11.84 -4.88
CA ASP A 118 9.37 11.95 -3.81
C ASP A 118 8.89 11.27 -2.53
N SER A 119 9.83 10.74 -1.73
CA SER A 119 9.54 10.22 -0.39
C SER A 119 10.83 9.91 0.37
N THR A 120 11.08 10.64 1.45
CA THR A 120 12.16 10.32 2.40
C THR A 120 11.91 9.00 3.14
N PRO A 121 12.94 8.28 3.62
CA PRO A 121 12.80 7.01 4.35
C PRO A 121 11.87 7.05 5.58
N THR A 122 11.87 8.17 6.31
CA THR A 122 10.99 8.40 7.45
C THR A 122 9.65 9.03 7.07
N HIS A 123 9.42 9.23 5.78
CA HIS A 123 8.24 9.86 5.23
C HIS A 123 8.03 11.27 5.81
N SER A 124 9.13 11.97 6.12
CA SER A 124 9.12 13.34 6.64
C SER A 124 8.77 14.37 5.56
N TYR A 125 9.11 14.04 4.31
CA TYR A 125 8.56 14.62 3.08
C TYR A 125 8.07 13.52 2.14
N MET A 126 6.93 13.72 1.48
CA MET A 126 6.41 12.88 0.40
C MET A 126 5.68 13.70 -0.66
N LYS A 127 5.73 13.25 -1.92
CA LYS A 127 5.09 13.89 -3.07
C LYS A 127 4.54 12.86 -4.05
N TYR A 128 3.28 13.03 -4.43
CA TYR A 128 2.51 12.16 -5.33
C TYR A 128 1.81 13.00 -6.39
N LEU A 129 1.75 12.54 -7.63
CA LEU A 129 0.98 13.17 -8.70
C LEU A 129 -0.06 12.18 -9.23
N TYR A 130 -1.31 12.64 -9.34
CA TYR A 130 -2.38 11.94 -10.03
C TYR A 130 -2.89 12.77 -11.20
N LYS A 131 -3.09 12.15 -12.36
CA LYS A 131 -3.72 12.80 -13.53
C LYS A 131 -5.17 12.40 -13.61
N TYR A 132 -6.07 13.33 -13.29
CA TYR A 132 -7.51 13.06 -13.25
C TYR A 132 -8.24 13.68 -14.45
N PRO A 133 -8.96 12.92 -15.27
CA PRO A 133 -9.63 13.46 -16.45
C PRO A 133 -10.76 14.44 -16.12
N GLN A 134 -10.94 15.45 -16.97
CA GLN A 134 -12.07 16.40 -16.91
C GLN A 134 -13.36 15.79 -17.49
N ALA A 135 -13.23 14.89 -18.46
CA ALA A 135 -14.33 14.10 -18.99
C ALA A 135 -14.66 12.93 -18.05
N GLN A 136 -15.83 12.32 -18.23
CA GLN A 136 -16.20 11.11 -17.50
C GLN A 136 -15.13 10.02 -17.72
N PHE A 137 -14.68 9.40 -16.64
CA PHE A 137 -13.69 8.35 -16.69
C PHE A 137 -14.21 7.11 -17.46
N PRO A 138 -13.44 6.57 -18.41
CA PRO A 138 -13.93 5.59 -19.40
C PRO A 138 -13.93 4.13 -18.89
N TYR A 139 -14.55 3.88 -17.72
CA TYR A 139 -14.56 2.55 -17.07
C TYR A 139 -15.01 1.40 -18.00
N THR A 140 -16.16 1.56 -18.66
CA THR A 140 -16.74 0.52 -19.52
C THR A 140 -15.88 0.25 -20.75
N GLN A 141 -15.37 1.31 -21.39
CA GLN A 141 -14.53 1.18 -22.58
C GLN A 141 -13.23 0.43 -22.27
N LEU A 142 -12.57 0.77 -21.15
CA LEU A 142 -11.35 0.10 -20.71
C LEU A 142 -11.57 -1.39 -20.46
N THR A 143 -12.66 -1.76 -19.79
CA THR A 143 -12.98 -3.18 -19.54
C THR A 143 -13.38 -3.92 -20.82
N GLU A 144 -14.24 -3.34 -21.66
CA GLU A 144 -14.76 -4.02 -22.85
C GLU A 144 -13.70 -4.20 -23.94
N GLU A 145 -12.84 -3.21 -24.16
CA GLU A 145 -11.77 -3.32 -25.17
C GLU A 145 -10.69 -4.32 -24.74
N ASN A 146 -10.24 -4.29 -23.48
CA ASN A 146 -9.25 -5.26 -23.00
C ASN A 146 -9.77 -6.70 -23.02
N ARG A 147 -11.05 -6.94 -22.73
CA ARG A 147 -11.67 -8.28 -22.84
C ARG A 147 -11.70 -8.83 -24.26
N LYS A 148 -11.64 -7.97 -25.29
CA LYS A 148 -11.59 -8.39 -26.71
C LYS A 148 -10.17 -8.72 -27.17
N ARG A 149 -9.15 -8.25 -26.45
CA ARG A 149 -7.74 -8.43 -26.80
C ARG A 149 -7.22 -9.79 -26.36
N GLY A 150 -6.35 -10.38 -27.16
CA GLY A 150 -5.65 -11.62 -26.85
C GLY A 150 -4.26 -11.35 -26.28
N ARG A 151 -3.55 -12.43 -25.92
CA ARG A 151 -2.18 -12.37 -25.37
C ARG A 151 -1.15 -11.77 -26.32
N ALA A 152 -1.44 -11.73 -27.63
CA ALA A 152 -0.54 -11.17 -28.65
C ALA A 152 -0.77 -9.67 -28.90
N ASP A 153 -1.88 -9.13 -28.42
CA ASP A 153 -2.19 -7.71 -28.54
C ASP A 153 -1.60 -6.95 -27.34
N PRO A 154 -1.19 -5.68 -27.50
CA PRO A 154 -0.83 -4.83 -26.37
C PRO A 154 -2.06 -4.57 -25.47
N GLU A 155 -1.84 -4.16 -24.23
CA GLU A 155 -2.91 -3.67 -23.35
C GLU A 155 -3.54 -2.39 -23.93
N PHE A 156 -4.85 -2.18 -23.72
CA PHE A 156 -5.53 -0.93 -24.07
C PHE A 156 -5.49 0.01 -22.88
N GLU A 157 -4.78 1.14 -23.03
CA GLU A 157 -4.50 2.07 -21.94
C GLU A 157 -5.44 3.27 -21.88
N LEU A 158 -5.47 3.92 -20.71
CA LEU A 158 -6.26 5.14 -20.47
C LEU A 158 -5.95 6.23 -21.50
N ASP A 159 -4.69 6.38 -21.90
CA ASP A 159 -4.26 7.37 -22.90
C ASP A 159 -4.86 7.13 -24.28
N GLU A 160 -5.18 5.87 -24.64
CA GLU A 160 -5.78 5.51 -25.93
C GLU A 160 -7.29 5.77 -26.00
N THR A 161 -7.93 6.11 -24.87
CA THR A 161 -9.37 6.39 -24.81
C THR A 161 -9.75 7.77 -25.35
N GLY A 162 -8.77 8.68 -25.51
CA GLY A 162 -8.97 10.08 -25.84
C GLY A 162 -9.38 10.96 -24.65
N VAL A 163 -9.48 10.41 -23.43
CA VAL A 163 -9.91 11.18 -22.24
C VAL A 163 -8.92 12.29 -21.85
N PHE A 164 -7.68 12.22 -22.33
CA PHE A 164 -6.64 13.23 -22.13
C PHE A 164 -6.35 14.10 -23.35
N ASP A 165 -7.13 13.95 -24.43
CA ASP A 165 -6.99 14.78 -25.62
C ASP A 165 -7.05 16.26 -25.27
N GLU A 166 -6.24 17.06 -25.96
CA GLU A 166 -6.09 18.50 -25.71
C GLU A 166 -5.65 18.86 -24.27
N ASN A 167 -5.04 17.91 -23.56
CA ASN A 167 -4.67 18.04 -22.14
C ASN A 167 -5.86 18.25 -21.19
N LYS A 168 -7.04 17.70 -21.51
CA LYS A 168 -8.28 17.83 -20.71
C LYS A 168 -8.26 17.01 -19.42
N TYR A 169 -7.31 17.32 -18.54
CA TYR A 169 -7.14 16.72 -17.22
C TYR A 169 -6.70 17.74 -16.18
N PHE A 170 -6.80 17.31 -14.93
CA PHE A 170 -6.21 17.98 -13.79
C PHE A 170 -4.94 17.25 -13.38
N ASP A 171 -3.84 17.99 -13.21
CA ASP A 171 -2.75 17.50 -12.38
C ASP A 171 -3.14 17.72 -10.92
N VAL A 172 -3.23 16.65 -10.14
CA VAL A 172 -3.52 16.66 -8.71
C VAL A 172 -2.26 16.23 -7.95
N LEU A 173 -1.53 17.22 -7.45
CA LEU A 173 -0.31 17.02 -6.69
C LEU A 173 -0.63 16.96 -5.20
N VAL A 174 -0.29 15.86 -4.53
CA VAL A 174 -0.49 15.66 -3.09
C VAL A 174 0.87 15.58 -2.41
N GLU A 175 1.08 16.45 -1.43
CA GLU A 175 2.33 16.53 -0.67
C GLU A 175 2.08 16.46 0.82
N TYR A 176 3.00 15.78 1.52
CA TYR A 176 3.00 15.63 2.96
C TYR A 176 4.33 16.14 3.52
N ALA A 177 4.26 16.95 4.58
CA ALA A 177 5.43 17.42 5.31
C ALA A 177 5.19 17.25 6.83
N LYS A 178 6.04 16.48 7.49
CA LYS A 178 5.96 16.29 8.95
C LYS A 178 6.66 17.41 9.68
N ALA A 179 5.94 18.17 10.50
CA ALA A 179 6.56 19.11 11.43
C ALA A 179 7.16 18.37 12.64
N SER A 180 6.47 17.34 13.13
CA SER A 180 6.92 16.38 14.15
C SER A 180 6.41 14.98 13.82
N VAL A 181 6.68 13.99 14.69
CA VAL A 181 6.14 12.62 14.55
C VAL A 181 4.61 12.63 14.47
N GLU A 182 3.95 13.56 15.15
CA GLU A 182 2.51 13.58 15.36
C GLU A 182 1.81 14.74 14.68
N ASP A 183 2.51 15.44 13.79
CA ASP A 183 2.04 16.66 13.16
C ASP A 183 2.41 16.67 11.68
N ILE A 184 1.40 16.49 10.83
CA ILE A 184 1.52 16.28 9.39
C ILE A 184 0.77 17.39 8.67
N LEU A 185 1.49 18.18 7.89
CA LEU A 185 0.96 19.19 7.00
C LEU A 185 0.72 18.55 5.64
N ILE A 186 -0.42 18.88 5.04
CA ILE A 186 -0.91 18.26 3.80
C ILE A 186 -1.24 19.39 2.83
N ARG A 187 -0.68 19.31 1.62
CA ARG A 187 -0.88 20.28 0.54
C ARG A 187 -1.38 19.53 -0.69
N VAL A 188 -2.55 19.93 -1.19
CA VAL A 188 -3.11 19.44 -2.45
C VAL A 188 -3.12 20.60 -3.45
N THR A 189 -2.34 20.49 -4.51
CA THR A 189 -2.24 21.50 -5.57
C THR A 189 -2.88 20.94 -6.83
N ILE A 190 -3.93 21.60 -7.33
CA ILE A 190 -4.69 21.18 -8.50
C ILE A 190 -4.50 22.18 -9.62
N SER A 191 -4.02 21.71 -10.76
CA SER A 191 -3.82 22.52 -11.96
C SER A 191 -4.75 22.06 -13.08
N ASN A 192 -5.54 22.96 -13.64
CA ASN A 192 -6.30 22.69 -14.85
C ASN A 192 -5.34 22.75 -16.06
N ARG A 193 -5.07 21.61 -16.70
CA ARG A 193 -4.20 21.54 -17.89
C ARG A 193 -4.94 21.76 -19.20
N GLY A 194 -6.27 21.71 -19.16
CA GLY A 194 -7.13 21.82 -20.32
C GLY A 194 -7.32 23.25 -20.80
N PRO A 195 -7.88 23.41 -22.02
CA PRO A 195 -8.12 24.72 -22.63
C PRO A 195 -9.39 25.42 -22.12
N ASP A 196 -10.23 24.72 -21.37
CA ASP A 196 -11.56 25.18 -20.92
C ASP A 196 -11.65 25.37 -19.41
N HIS A 197 -12.63 26.15 -18.95
CA HIS A 197 -12.99 26.21 -17.54
C HIS A 197 -13.48 24.85 -17.06
N ALA A 198 -13.01 24.38 -15.91
CA ALA A 198 -13.39 23.07 -15.40
C ALA A 198 -13.55 23.10 -13.88
N THR A 199 -14.65 22.51 -13.40
CA THR A 199 -14.89 22.32 -11.97
C THR A 199 -14.35 20.96 -11.52
N ILE A 200 -13.68 20.95 -10.38
CA ILE A 200 -13.28 19.73 -9.68
C ILE A 200 -13.68 19.83 -8.22
N HIS A 201 -14.24 18.74 -7.70
CA HIS A 201 -14.53 18.58 -6.29
C HIS A 201 -13.38 17.82 -5.65
N LEU A 202 -12.77 18.40 -4.62
CA LEU A 202 -11.74 17.77 -3.80
C LEU A 202 -12.32 17.45 -2.42
N LEU A 203 -12.15 16.21 -2.00
CA LEU A 203 -12.62 15.71 -0.71
C LEU A 203 -11.48 15.00 0.03
N PRO A 204 -10.68 15.69 0.86
CA PRO A 204 -9.74 15.00 1.72
C PRO A 204 -10.51 14.26 2.81
N HIS A 205 -10.38 12.93 2.81
CA HIS A 205 -11.09 12.00 3.68
C HIS A 205 -10.23 11.62 4.88
N ILE A 206 -10.88 11.44 6.03
CA ILE A 206 -10.29 10.82 7.22
C ILE A 206 -11.25 9.75 7.75
N TRP A 207 -10.74 8.56 8.05
CA TRP A 207 -11.55 7.47 8.58
C TRP A 207 -10.76 6.52 9.45
N PHE A 208 -11.49 5.71 10.23
CA PHE A 208 -10.92 4.58 10.93
C PHE A 208 -11.14 3.31 10.11
N ARG A 209 -10.11 2.45 9.99
CA ARG A 209 -10.30 1.09 9.46
C ARG A 209 -11.34 0.39 10.32
N ASN A 210 -12.34 -0.21 9.69
CA ASN A 210 -13.38 -0.89 10.43
C ASN A 210 -12.78 -2.13 11.11
N ARG A 211 -12.78 -2.14 12.44
CA ARG A 211 -12.29 -3.26 13.24
C ARG A 211 -13.31 -3.76 14.25
N TRP A 212 -14.19 -2.86 14.68
CA TRP A 212 -15.29 -3.12 15.62
C TRP A 212 -16.43 -3.94 15.00
N ALA A 213 -16.59 -3.97 13.68
CA ALA A 213 -17.64 -4.77 13.05
C ALA A 213 -17.37 -6.28 13.15
N TRP A 214 -16.12 -6.71 13.38
CA TRP A 214 -15.67 -8.11 13.32
C TRP A 214 -15.52 -8.75 14.70
N ASN A 215 -15.17 -7.95 15.71
CA ASN A 215 -15.01 -8.38 17.08
C ASN A 215 -15.82 -7.50 18.03
N ARG A 216 -16.68 -8.12 18.86
CA ARG A 216 -17.57 -7.44 19.80
C ARG A 216 -16.83 -6.67 20.89
N ASP A 217 -15.60 -7.08 21.20
CA ASP A 217 -14.82 -6.50 22.30
C ASP A 217 -13.99 -5.29 21.84
N GLU A 218 -13.96 -4.99 20.54
CA GLU A 218 -13.15 -3.89 20.03
C GLU A 218 -13.90 -2.54 20.12
N PRO A 219 -13.35 -1.54 20.84
CA PRO A 219 -14.00 -0.25 21.00
C PRO A 219 -14.12 0.52 19.67
N LYS A 220 -15.34 0.97 19.35
CA LYS A 220 -15.60 1.81 18.18
C LYS A 220 -15.00 3.22 18.38
N PRO A 221 -14.09 3.68 17.49
CA PRO A 221 -13.56 5.04 17.54
C PRO A 221 -14.60 6.06 17.06
N GLY A 222 -14.32 7.36 17.22
CA GLY A 222 -15.28 8.41 16.88
C GLY A 222 -14.66 9.64 16.23
N LEU A 223 -15.34 10.14 15.20
CA LEU A 223 -15.14 11.45 14.59
C LEU A 223 -16.26 12.38 15.02
N ARG A 224 -15.93 13.65 15.22
CA ARG A 224 -16.93 14.71 15.41
C ARG A 224 -16.42 16.05 14.93
N ARG A 225 -17.31 16.94 14.51
CA ARG A 225 -16.95 18.34 14.27
C ARG A 225 -16.53 19.02 15.57
N CYS A 226 -15.48 19.84 15.50
CA CYS A 226 -15.03 20.70 16.60
C CYS A 226 -15.48 22.15 16.34
N GLY A 227 -16.06 22.81 17.35
CA GLY A 227 -16.50 24.21 17.26
C GLY A 227 -17.72 24.45 16.35
N SER A 228 -18.43 25.56 16.60
CA SER A 228 -19.50 26.04 15.71
C SER A 228 -18.88 26.89 14.60
N GLY A 229 -18.82 26.34 13.39
CA GLY A 229 -18.34 27.09 12.20
C GLY A 229 -16.91 26.80 11.78
N ASP A 230 -16.11 26.11 12.60
CA ASP A 230 -14.75 25.71 12.21
C ASP A 230 -14.77 24.46 11.32
N ALA A 231 -13.86 24.43 10.33
CA ALA A 231 -13.58 23.26 9.51
C ALA A 231 -12.52 22.38 10.20
N VAL A 232 -12.88 21.85 11.37
CA VAL A 232 -12.03 20.99 12.20
C VAL A 232 -12.78 19.72 12.56
N ILE A 233 -12.13 18.57 12.35
CA ILE A 233 -12.62 17.26 12.77
C ILE A 233 -11.78 16.78 13.95
N GLU A 234 -12.42 16.55 15.11
CA GLU A 234 -11.81 15.83 16.22
C GLU A 234 -11.95 14.33 15.98
N LEU A 235 -10.83 13.62 16.10
CA LEU A 235 -10.73 12.17 16.11
C LEU A 235 -10.51 11.70 17.54
N ARG A 236 -11.17 10.61 17.94
CA ARG A 236 -10.89 9.88 19.16
C ARG A 236 -10.63 8.42 18.81
N GLU A 237 -9.36 8.04 18.81
CA GLU A 237 -8.92 6.65 18.64
C GLU A 237 -8.42 6.12 20.00
N PRO A 238 -8.85 4.93 20.44
CA PRO A 238 -8.54 4.42 21.79
C PRO A 238 -7.06 4.36 22.16
N GLU A 239 -6.15 4.04 21.24
CA GLU A 239 -4.70 3.95 21.51
C GLU A 239 -4.00 5.30 21.34
N TYR A 240 -4.40 6.10 20.34
CA TYR A 240 -3.74 7.37 20.02
C TYR A 240 -4.35 8.58 20.73
N GLY A 241 -5.50 8.41 21.38
CA GLY A 241 -6.22 9.48 22.05
C GLY A 241 -6.87 10.47 21.07
N LYS A 242 -6.89 11.74 21.46
CA LYS A 242 -7.50 12.80 20.65
C LYS A 242 -6.52 13.32 19.60
N ARG A 243 -7.02 13.49 18.38
CA ARG A 243 -6.33 14.14 17.26
C ARG A 243 -7.28 15.08 16.53
N TRP A 244 -6.72 15.98 15.73
CA TRP A 244 -7.48 16.94 14.94
C TRP A 244 -6.99 16.95 13.51
N LEU A 245 -7.94 16.95 12.59
CA LEU A 245 -7.70 17.31 11.19
C LEU A 245 -8.35 18.66 10.94
N THR A 246 -7.52 19.68 10.70
CA THR A 246 -7.94 21.05 10.44
C THR A 246 -7.79 21.34 8.95
N PHE A 247 -8.82 21.96 8.38
CA PHE A 247 -8.89 22.30 6.97
C PHE A 247 -8.79 23.82 6.78
N GLU A 248 -8.09 24.28 5.76
CA GLU A 248 -8.04 25.70 5.41
C GLU A 248 -9.41 26.19 4.91
N GLY A 249 -9.81 27.38 5.38
CA GLY A 249 -11.08 28.00 5.00
C GLY A 249 -12.26 27.42 5.78
N ASN A 250 -13.42 27.31 5.13
CA ASN A 250 -14.64 26.78 5.75
C ASN A 250 -15.43 25.87 4.80
N PRO A 251 -14.83 24.77 4.29
CA PRO A 251 -15.56 23.80 3.48
C PRO A 251 -16.67 23.12 4.30
N PRO A 252 -17.78 22.71 3.66
CA PRO A 252 -18.73 21.80 4.27
C PRO A 252 -18.05 20.51 4.75
N LEU A 253 -18.35 20.09 5.97
CA LEU A 253 -17.88 18.83 6.54
C LEU A 253 -18.98 17.77 6.47
N LEU A 254 -18.68 16.65 5.80
CA LEU A 254 -19.58 15.53 5.60
C LEU A 254 -19.14 14.36 6.49
N PHE A 255 -20.07 13.75 7.21
CA PHE A 255 -19.80 12.64 8.13
C PHE A 255 -20.64 11.42 7.79
N THR A 256 -20.04 10.24 7.94
CA THR A 256 -20.70 8.94 7.79
C THR A 256 -19.96 7.89 8.62
N GLU A 257 -20.37 6.63 8.49
CA GLU A 257 -19.68 5.48 9.05
C GLU A 257 -18.86 4.75 7.97
N ASN A 258 -17.68 4.24 8.34
CA ASN A 258 -16.95 3.28 7.52
C ASN A 258 -17.54 1.86 7.67
N GLU A 259 -18.84 1.72 7.37
CA GLU A 259 -19.61 0.49 7.54
C GLU A 259 -20.13 0.01 6.19
N THR A 260 -20.15 -1.30 5.99
CA THR A 260 -20.66 -1.90 4.75
C THR A 260 -22.09 -1.46 4.47
N ASN A 261 -22.35 -1.03 3.24
CA ASN A 261 -23.69 -0.82 2.71
C ASN A 261 -24.32 -2.17 2.35
N TYR A 262 -24.84 -2.87 3.36
CA TYR A 262 -25.53 -4.16 3.23
C TYR A 262 -26.71 -4.11 2.27
N SER A 263 -27.42 -2.97 2.20
CA SER A 263 -28.55 -2.81 1.28
C SER A 263 -28.10 -2.93 -0.17
N ARG A 264 -26.98 -2.29 -0.52
CA ARG A 264 -26.41 -2.35 -1.86
C ARG A 264 -25.77 -3.71 -2.17
N VAL A 265 -24.93 -4.21 -1.27
CA VAL A 265 -24.03 -5.35 -1.58
C VAL A 265 -24.68 -6.70 -1.28
N HIS A 266 -25.50 -6.78 -0.22
CA HIS A 266 -26.07 -8.04 0.28
C HIS A 266 -27.60 -8.07 0.25
N LYS A 267 -28.26 -7.01 -0.24
CA LYS A 267 -29.73 -6.85 -0.22
C LYS A 267 -30.32 -7.02 1.19
N ALA A 268 -29.56 -6.62 2.21
CA ALA A 268 -29.93 -6.70 3.62
C ALA A 268 -30.06 -5.31 4.25
N ALA A 269 -30.76 -5.18 5.38
CA ALA A 269 -30.93 -3.89 6.03
C ALA A 269 -29.60 -3.37 6.61
N ASN A 270 -29.35 -2.07 6.46
CA ASN A 270 -28.22 -1.42 7.12
C ASN A 270 -28.56 -1.16 8.59
N ALA A 271 -27.57 -1.27 9.48
CA ALA A 271 -27.72 -0.92 10.89
C ALA A 271 -27.88 0.60 11.12
N SER A 272 -27.39 1.40 10.17
CA SER A 272 -27.45 2.86 10.15
C SER A 272 -27.75 3.34 8.71
N PRO A 273 -28.45 4.47 8.50
CA PRO A 273 -28.59 5.07 7.18
C PRO A 273 -27.27 5.65 6.64
N TYR A 274 -26.29 5.88 7.53
CA TYR A 274 -24.97 6.42 7.21
C TYR A 274 -23.98 5.27 7.04
N VAL A 275 -23.57 5.01 5.80
CA VAL A 275 -22.72 3.88 5.39
C VAL A 275 -21.53 4.36 4.54
N LYS A 276 -20.60 3.46 4.20
CA LYS A 276 -19.29 3.82 3.62
C LYS A 276 -19.36 4.70 2.37
N ASP A 277 -20.36 4.50 1.52
CA ASP A 277 -20.58 5.20 0.25
C ASP A 277 -21.51 6.45 0.37
N SER A 278 -21.98 6.78 1.57
CA SER A 278 -22.88 7.92 1.81
C SER A 278 -22.35 9.28 1.34
N ILE A 279 -21.05 9.54 1.52
CA ILE A 279 -20.44 10.81 1.06
C ILE A 279 -20.55 10.91 -0.47
N GLY A 280 -20.30 9.81 -1.19
CA GLY A 280 -20.49 9.76 -2.64
C GLY A 280 -21.93 10.07 -3.06
N ARG A 281 -22.92 9.51 -2.35
CA ARG A 281 -24.35 9.81 -2.61
C ARG A 281 -24.68 11.30 -2.41
N ALA A 282 -24.18 11.90 -1.33
CA ALA A 282 -24.41 13.31 -1.04
C ALA A 282 -23.79 14.24 -2.09
N VAL A 283 -22.58 13.93 -2.56
CA VAL A 283 -21.83 14.77 -3.51
C VAL A 283 -22.35 14.61 -4.93
N ILE A 284 -22.55 13.37 -5.39
CA ILE A 284 -22.85 13.06 -6.81
C ILE A 284 -24.35 13.14 -7.09
N HIS A 285 -25.18 12.67 -6.15
CA HIS A 285 -26.63 12.59 -6.33
C HIS A 285 -27.39 13.68 -5.56
N GLY A 286 -26.69 14.52 -4.79
CA GLY A 286 -27.31 15.57 -3.98
C GLY A 286 -28.13 15.05 -2.79
N ASP A 287 -28.00 13.78 -2.42
CA ASP A 287 -28.70 13.16 -1.29
C ASP A 287 -28.11 13.63 0.04
N ARG A 288 -28.52 14.82 0.49
CA ARG A 288 -28.02 15.43 1.74
C ARG A 288 -28.39 14.63 2.99
N ASN A 289 -29.39 13.77 2.91
CA ASN A 289 -29.81 12.91 4.02
C ASN A 289 -28.95 11.63 4.12
N ALA A 290 -28.06 11.37 3.15
CA ALA A 290 -27.14 10.24 3.18
C ALA A 290 -26.04 10.39 4.24
N VAL A 291 -25.72 11.62 4.65
CA VAL A 291 -24.65 11.95 5.62
C VAL A 291 -25.24 12.32 6.97
N ASN A 292 -24.48 12.10 8.04
CA ASN A 292 -24.95 12.29 9.41
C ASN A 292 -25.07 13.80 9.75
N PRO A 293 -26.29 14.32 10.00
CA PRO A 293 -26.51 15.74 10.30
C PRO A 293 -25.94 16.15 11.67
N GLU A 294 -25.71 15.19 12.57
CA GLU A 294 -25.07 15.43 13.86
C GLU A 294 -23.55 15.64 13.75
N HIS A 295 -22.99 15.58 12.54
CA HIS A 295 -21.57 15.74 12.25
C HIS A 295 -20.68 14.81 13.10
N THR A 296 -21.09 13.55 13.20
CA THR A 296 -20.37 12.47 13.89
C THR A 296 -20.28 11.21 13.03
N GLY A 297 -19.29 10.37 13.28
CA GLY A 297 -19.21 9.05 12.64
C GLY A 297 -17.83 8.40 12.74
N THR A 298 -17.48 7.55 11.79
CA THR A 298 -16.15 6.91 11.68
C THR A 298 -15.44 7.18 10.36
N LYS A 299 -16.10 7.89 9.43
CA LYS A 299 -15.53 8.43 8.19
C LYS A 299 -16.05 9.84 7.97
N ALA A 300 -15.19 10.76 7.54
CA ALA A 300 -15.59 12.12 7.26
C ALA A 300 -14.73 12.75 6.15
N ALA A 301 -15.23 13.84 5.59
CA ALA A 301 -14.58 14.57 4.50
C ALA A 301 -14.86 16.07 4.60
N ALA A 302 -13.90 16.88 4.14
CA ALA A 302 -14.14 18.28 3.82
C ALA A 302 -14.40 18.44 2.31
N TRP A 303 -15.49 19.10 1.92
CA TRP A 303 -15.87 19.21 0.51
C TRP A 303 -15.48 20.57 -0.09
N TYR A 304 -14.43 20.59 -0.91
CA TYR A 304 -14.02 21.76 -1.68
C TYR A 304 -14.57 21.66 -3.11
N VAL A 305 -15.12 22.75 -3.62
CA VAL A 305 -15.52 22.89 -5.02
C VAL A 305 -14.62 23.95 -5.64
N LEU A 306 -13.77 23.54 -6.56
CA LEU A 306 -12.78 24.40 -7.21
C LEU A 306 -13.18 24.57 -8.67
N ASP A 307 -13.51 25.80 -9.04
CA ASP A 307 -13.82 26.16 -10.41
C ASP A 307 -12.60 26.87 -10.99
N LEU A 308 -11.93 26.22 -11.95
CA LEU A 308 -10.58 26.59 -12.41
C LEU A 308 -10.59 27.03 -13.88
N ALA A 309 -10.07 28.23 -14.14
CA ALA A 309 -9.79 28.70 -15.48
C ALA A 309 -8.69 27.86 -16.17
N PRO A 310 -8.56 27.94 -17.51
CA PRO A 310 -7.49 27.24 -18.23
C PRO A 310 -6.11 27.60 -17.69
N GLY A 311 -5.30 26.60 -17.34
CA GLY A 311 -3.98 26.79 -16.74
C GLY A 311 -3.98 27.25 -15.27
N GLU A 312 -5.15 27.54 -14.68
CA GLU A 312 -5.24 27.97 -13.28
C GLU A 312 -4.80 26.84 -12.35
N THR A 313 -4.06 27.23 -11.30
CA THR A 313 -3.62 26.35 -10.23
C THR A 313 -4.18 26.84 -8.90
N ARG A 314 -4.83 25.96 -8.14
CA ARG A 314 -5.25 26.25 -6.76
C ARG A 314 -4.67 25.24 -5.78
N GLN A 315 -4.46 25.73 -4.56
CA GLN A 315 -3.94 24.95 -3.45
C GLN A 315 -4.99 24.84 -2.35
N VAL A 316 -5.13 23.64 -1.79
CA VAL A 316 -5.89 23.37 -0.58
C VAL A 316 -4.94 22.79 0.46
N ARG A 317 -5.00 23.32 1.68
CA ARG A 317 -4.14 22.90 2.80
C ARG A 317 -4.96 22.31 3.93
N CYS A 318 -4.40 21.29 4.57
CA CYS A 318 -4.90 20.77 5.84
C CYS A 318 -3.75 20.32 6.74
N ARG A 319 -4.05 20.12 8.03
CA ARG A 319 -3.07 19.70 9.04
C ARG A 319 -3.68 18.67 9.98
N PHE A 320 -3.00 17.53 10.11
CA PHE A 320 -3.36 16.45 11.01
C PHE A 320 -2.40 16.44 12.21
N SER A 321 -2.91 16.61 13.44
CA SER A 321 -2.07 16.75 14.63
C SER A 321 -2.70 16.27 15.95
N ASP A 322 -1.90 16.01 17.00
CA ASP A 322 -2.34 16.00 18.42
C ASP A 322 -2.47 17.37 19.06
N LEU A 323 -2.20 18.43 18.32
CA LEU A 323 -2.43 19.79 18.76
C LEU A 323 -3.60 20.39 17.99
N VAL A 324 -4.46 21.11 18.69
CA VAL A 324 -5.56 21.85 18.05
C VAL A 324 -4.97 23.00 17.24
N SER A 325 -5.33 23.09 15.96
CA SER A 325 -5.03 24.24 15.08
C SER A 325 -6.34 24.83 14.54
N THR A 326 -6.33 26.10 14.13
CA THR A 326 -7.54 26.79 13.65
C THR A 326 -7.57 26.87 12.12
N PRO A 327 -8.75 26.90 11.47
CA PRO A 327 -8.86 26.98 10.01
C PRO A 327 -8.22 28.23 9.38
N THR A 328 -8.20 29.33 10.12
CA THR A 328 -7.58 30.62 9.72
C THR A 328 -6.07 30.66 9.95
N ASN A 329 -5.55 29.75 10.76
CA ASN A 329 -4.14 29.61 11.05
C ASN A 329 -3.82 28.13 11.21
N LEU A 330 -3.52 27.47 10.08
CA LEU A 330 -2.97 26.12 10.06
C LEU A 330 -1.59 26.01 10.75
N GLY A 331 -1.11 27.11 11.36
CA GLY A 331 0.13 27.25 12.09
C GLY A 331 1.04 28.28 11.44
N GLU A 332 1.74 29.07 12.26
CA GLU A 332 2.86 29.87 11.79
C GLU A 332 3.92 28.94 11.18
N GLY A 333 4.28 29.19 9.91
CA GLY A 333 5.34 28.45 9.24
C GLY A 333 4.91 27.19 8.49
N PHE A 334 3.66 27.06 8.03
CA PHE A 334 3.26 25.97 7.11
C PHE A 334 4.22 25.83 5.92
N GLU A 335 4.41 26.93 5.18
CA GLU A 335 5.34 26.95 4.03
C GLU A 335 6.80 26.78 4.46
N LYS A 336 7.15 27.22 5.67
CA LYS A 336 8.50 27.04 6.22
C LYS A 336 8.79 25.56 6.51
N VAL A 337 7.82 24.82 7.04
CA VAL A 337 7.95 23.37 7.27
C VAL A 337 8.09 22.64 5.94
N PHE A 338 7.26 22.95 4.94
CA PHE A 338 7.40 22.38 3.59
C PHE A 338 8.78 22.66 3.01
N SER A 339 9.20 23.92 2.99
CA SER A 339 10.53 24.32 2.49
C SER A 339 11.66 23.60 3.23
N SER A 340 11.52 23.43 4.55
CA SER A 340 12.51 22.71 5.36
C SER A 340 12.55 21.22 5.04
N ARG A 341 11.40 20.56 4.89
CA ARG A 341 11.30 19.13 4.59
C ARG A 341 11.79 18.81 3.17
N GLU A 342 11.50 19.69 2.20
CA GLU A 342 12.04 19.63 0.84
C GLU A 342 13.57 19.76 0.83
N ALA A 343 14.11 20.81 1.49
CA ALA A 343 15.57 21.02 1.57
C ALA A 343 16.29 19.87 2.30
N GLU A 344 15.68 19.30 3.34
CA GLU A 344 16.23 18.14 4.06
C GLU A 344 16.20 16.86 3.22
N ALA A 345 15.19 16.67 2.36
CA ALA A 345 15.14 15.58 1.41
C ALA A 345 16.25 15.73 0.36
N ASP A 346 16.43 16.94 -0.18
CA ASP A 346 17.53 17.26 -1.10
C ASP A 346 18.90 16.99 -0.46
N ASP A 347 19.11 17.48 0.77
CA ASP A 347 20.31 17.23 1.56
C ASP A 347 20.55 15.73 1.73
N PHE A 348 19.52 14.95 2.09
CA PHE A 348 19.65 13.50 2.27
C PHE A 348 20.02 12.80 0.96
N TYR A 349 19.29 13.04 -0.13
CA TYR A 349 19.54 12.37 -1.40
C TYR A 349 20.87 12.78 -2.04
N SER A 350 21.37 13.99 -1.78
CA SER A 350 22.74 14.38 -2.16
C SER A 350 23.82 13.47 -1.53
N THR A 351 23.54 12.83 -0.39
CA THR A 351 24.47 11.87 0.24
C THR A 351 24.30 10.43 -0.27
N VAL A 352 23.26 10.15 -1.06
CA VAL A 352 22.91 8.81 -1.55
C VAL A 352 23.25 8.68 -3.03
N ILE A 353 22.90 9.70 -3.81
CA ILE A 353 23.02 9.72 -5.26
C ILE A 353 24.42 10.19 -5.65
N PRO A 354 25.17 9.46 -6.48
CA PRO A 354 26.52 9.86 -6.87
C PRO A 354 26.60 11.21 -7.59
N ASP A 355 27.58 12.05 -7.21
CA ASP A 355 27.77 13.40 -7.75
C ASP A 355 28.09 13.45 -9.26
N HIS A 356 28.59 12.37 -9.84
CA HIS A 356 28.97 12.29 -11.26
C HIS A 356 27.80 11.95 -12.20
N MET A 357 26.61 11.65 -11.68
CA MET A 357 25.43 11.35 -12.51
C MET A 357 24.91 12.59 -13.26
N SER A 358 24.21 12.41 -14.39
CA SER A 358 23.48 13.51 -15.04
C SER A 358 22.28 13.95 -14.18
N ALA A 359 21.74 15.16 -14.41
CA ALA A 359 20.56 15.63 -13.68
C ALA A 359 19.36 14.68 -13.83
N ASP A 360 19.15 14.15 -15.03
CA ASP A 360 18.11 13.17 -15.34
C ASP A 360 18.31 11.85 -14.57
N ALA A 361 19.53 11.28 -14.61
CA ALA A 361 19.83 10.06 -13.87
C ALA A 361 19.66 10.21 -12.35
N ARG A 362 19.98 11.39 -11.79
CA ARG A 362 19.70 11.70 -10.38
C ARG A 362 18.20 11.71 -10.10
N HIS A 363 17.41 12.31 -11.00
CA HIS A 363 15.96 12.36 -10.86
C HIS A 363 15.35 10.96 -10.89
N VAL A 364 15.72 10.14 -11.89
CA VAL A 364 15.29 8.74 -12.00
C VAL A 364 15.62 7.97 -10.72
N MET A 365 16.86 8.06 -10.23
CA MET A 365 17.27 7.34 -9.01
C MET A 365 16.46 7.76 -7.78
N ARG A 366 16.24 9.07 -7.57
CA ARG A 366 15.40 9.58 -6.46
C ARG A 366 13.96 9.09 -6.59
N GLN A 367 13.41 9.14 -7.80
CA GLN A 367 12.05 8.71 -8.07
C GLN A 367 11.88 7.19 -7.88
N SER A 368 12.87 6.38 -8.24
CA SER A 368 12.87 4.95 -7.94
C SER A 368 12.86 4.66 -6.43
N PHE A 369 13.60 5.45 -5.64
CA PHE A 369 13.49 5.37 -4.17
C PHE A 369 12.12 5.80 -3.67
N ALA A 370 11.53 6.85 -4.26
CA ALA A 370 10.17 7.26 -3.94
C ALA A 370 9.18 6.12 -4.19
N GLY A 371 9.29 5.40 -5.32
CA GLY A 371 8.50 4.21 -5.60
C GLY A 371 8.59 3.16 -4.50
N LEU A 372 9.81 2.75 -4.11
CA LEU A 372 10.00 1.79 -3.01
C LEU A 372 9.40 2.27 -1.66
N MET A 373 9.47 3.57 -1.39
CA MET A 373 8.94 4.14 -0.14
C MET A 373 7.41 4.26 -0.16
N TRP A 374 6.82 4.61 -1.31
CA TRP A 374 5.37 4.69 -1.49
C TRP A 374 4.72 3.30 -1.55
N SER A 375 5.40 2.28 -2.06
CA SER A 375 4.94 0.88 -2.11
C SER A 375 5.03 0.13 -0.77
N LYS A 376 5.38 0.80 0.32
CA LYS A 376 5.23 0.23 1.67
C LYS A 376 3.73 0.16 2.01
N GLN A 377 3.24 -1.00 2.41
CA GLN A 377 1.84 -1.18 2.80
C GLN A 377 1.72 -1.86 4.15
N TYR A 378 0.69 -1.49 4.91
CA TYR A 378 0.26 -2.29 6.04
C TYR A 378 -0.42 -3.56 5.53
N TYR A 379 0.19 -4.70 5.79
CA TYR A 379 -0.31 -6.02 5.42
C TYR A 379 -0.79 -6.75 6.68
N HIS A 380 -2.07 -7.07 6.69
CA HIS A 380 -2.69 -7.79 7.80
C HIS A 380 -3.47 -8.97 7.27
N TYR A 381 -3.10 -10.16 7.73
CA TYR A 381 -3.74 -11.40 7.33
C TYR A 381 -3.45 -12.44 8.40
N VAL A 382 -4.49 -12.87 9.09
CA VAL A 382 -4.44 -13.92 10.11
C VAL A 382 -5.16 -15.13 9.54
N VAL A 383 -4.38 -16.13 9.10
CA VAL A 383 -4.92 -17.26 8.33
C VAL A 383 -5.95 -18.04 9.14
N GLU A 384 -5.68 -18.29 10.42
CA GLU A 384 -6.61 -19.00 11.30
C GLU A 384 -7.97 -18.28 11.43
N GLU A 385 -7.95 -16.95 11.66
CA GLU A 385 -9.17 -16.14 11.72
C GLU A 385 -9.92 -16.15 10.37
N TRP A 386 -9.20 -16.02 9.26
CA TRP A 386 -9.80 -16.02 7.93
C TRP A 386 -10.46 -17.35 7.56
N LEU A 387 -9.86 -18.48 7.97
CA LEU A 387 -10.41 -19.83 7.77
C LEU A 387 -11.65 -20.07 8.63
N ASN A 388 -11.67 -19.57 9.87
CA ASN A 388 -12.75 -19.80 10.83
C ASN A 388 -13.90 -18.79 10.69
N GLY A 389 -13.61 -17.59 10.20
CA GLY A 389 -14.53 -16.46 10.09
C GLY A 389 -14.65 -15.64 11.36
N ASP A 390 -15.15 -14.41 11.22
CA ASP A 390 -15.33 -13.47 12.32
C ASP A 390 -16.61 -13.77 13.14
N PRO A 391 -16.59 -13.64 14.49
CA PRO A 391 -17.72 -13.99 15.37
C PRO A 391 -19.05 -13.26 15.09
N THR A 392 -18.99 -12.07 14.50
CA THR A 392 -20.14 -11.21 14.19
C THR A 392 -20.64 -11.38 12.76
N MET A 393 -19.94 -12.14 11.93
CA MET A 393 -20.24 -12.33 10.51
C MET A 393 -20.83 -13.70 10.22
N PRO A 394 -21.50 -13.88 9.05
CA PRO A 394 -21.92 -15.19 8.59
C PRO A 394 -20.73 -16.16 8.52
N LYS A 395 -20.97 -17.43 8.86
CA LYS A 395 -19.93 -18.45 8.78
C LYS A 395 -19.41 -18.59 7.34
N PRO A 396 -18.08 -18.68 7.16
CA PRO A 396 -17.51 -18.87 5.84
C PRO A 396 -17.86 -20.24 5.25
N PRO A 397 -17.80 -20.42 3.92
CA PRO A 397 -18.01 -21.70 3.27
C PRO A 397 -17.06 -22.78 3.82
N ALA A 398 -17.60 -23.97 4.12
CA ALA A 398 -16.83 -25.05 4.78
C ALA A 398 -15.59 -25.49 3.99
N ASN A 399 -15.63 -25.41 2.66
CA ASN A 399 -14.52 -25.81 1.81
C ASN A 399 -13.32 -24.85 1.87
N ARG A 400 -13.47 -23.65 2.46
CA ARG A 400 -12.35 -22.75 2.74
C ARG A 400 -11.28 -23.42 3.60
N LYS A 401 -11.67 -24.35 4.48
CA LYS A 401 -10.76 -25.14 5.33
C LYS A 401 -9.81 -26.08 4.57
N HIS A 402 -10.03 -26.25 3.26
CA HIS A 402 -9.18 -27.04 2.36
C HIS A 402 -8.71 -26.20 1.16
N GLY A 403 -8.93 -24.88 1.19
CA GLY A 403 -8.59 -23.95 0.13
C GLY A 403 -7.20 -23.34 0.28
N ARG A 404 -7.02 -22.13 -0.26
CA ARG A 404 -5.75 -21.39 -0.19
C ARG A 404 -5.24 -21.29 1.23
N ASN A 405 -3.93 -21.50 1.39
CA ASN A 405 -3.19 -21.30 2.63
C ASN A 405 -3.69 -22.08 3.86
N HIS A 406 -4.57 -23.08 3.71
CA HIS A 406 -5.17 -23.78 4.85
C HIS A 406 -4.16 -24.52 5.76
N GLU A 407 -2.97 -24.84 5.23
CA GLU A 407 -1.87 -25.45 5.99
C GLU A 407 -1.02 -24.42 6.76
N TRP A 408 -1.26 -23.13 6.56
CA TRP A 408 -0.47 -22.02 7.10
C TRP A 408 -1.15 -21.30 8.28
N THR A 409 -1.85 -22.05 9.14
CA THR A 409 -2.65 -21.50 10.25
C THR A 409 -1.86 -20.66 11.26
N HIS A 410 -0.55 -20.87 11.34
CA HIS A 410 0.37 -20.12 12.21
C HIS A 410 0.69 -18.71 11.68
N VAL A 411 0.34 -18.39 10.44
CA VAL A 411 0.63 -17.08 9.85
C VAL A 411 -0.24 -16.01 10.49
N PHE A 412 0.44 -15.07 11.14
CA PHE A 412 -0.13 -13.86 11.71
C PHE A 412 0.64 -12.66 11.16
N SER A 413 0.10 -12.02 10.14
CA SER A 413 0.72 -10.82 9.56
C SER A 413 0.02 -9.57 10.06
N ALA A 414 0.74 -8.56 10.53
CA ALA A 414 0.19 -7.26 10.93
C ALA A 414 1.26 -6.16 10.87
N ASP A 415 2.01 -6.12 9.77
CA ASP A 415 3.25 -5.35 9.63
C ASP A 415 3.22 -4.44 8.41
N VAL A 416 4.04 -3.40 8.42
CA VAL A 416 4.33 -2.62 7.20
C VAL A 416 5.39 -3.34 6.38
N ILE A 417 5.05 -3.74 5.16
CA ILE A 417 5.89 -4.53 4.26
C ILE A 417 6.12 -3.78 2.94
N SER A 418 7.30 -3.92 2.35
CA SER A 418 7.58 -3.42 0.99
C SER A 418 6.94 -4.32 -0.05
N MET A 419 5.99 -3.80 -0.82
CA MET A 419 5.29 -4.55 -1.87
C MET A 419 6.00 -4.46 -3.22
N PRO A 420 5.86 -5.48 -4.10
CA PRO A 420 6.35 -5.40 -5.49
C PRO A 420 5.71 -4.24 -6.24
N ASP A 421 4.39 -4.13 -6.12
CA ASP A 421 3.60 -3.00 -6.59
C ASP A 421 2.47 -2.69 -5.59
N LYS A 422 2.03 -1.43 -5.51
CA LYS A 422 1.05 -1.02 -4.51
C LYS A 422 -0.40 -1.29 -4.93
N TRP A 423 -0.65 -1.47 -6.21
CA TRP A 423 -1.96 -1.71 -6.79
C TRP A 423 -2.10 -3.14 -7.30
N GLU A 424 -1.18 -3.61 -8.13
CA GLU A 424 -1.22 -4.93 -8.78
C GLU A 424 -0.94 -6.04 -7.77
N TYR A 425 0.09 -5.87 -6.95
CA TYR A 425 0.52 -6.81 -5.93
C TYR A 425 0.35 -6.23 -4.52
N PRO A 426 -0.87 -5.96 -4.02
CA PRO A 426 -1.10 -5.38 -2.69
C PRO A 426 -0.91 -6.43 -1.59
N TRP A 427 0.14 -7.23 -1.72
CA TRP A 427 0.57 -8.36 -0.93
C TRP A 427 2.07 -8.61 -1.21
N PHE A 428 2.76 -9.26 -0.29
CA PHE A 428 4.20 -9.48 -0.43
C PHE A 428 4.50 -10.72 -1.28
N ALA A 429 5.56 -10.66 -2.06
CA ALA A 429 6.25 -11.82 -2.59
C ALA A 429 7.64 -11.91 -1.92
N ALA A 430 7.95 -13.03 -1.30
CA ALA A 430 9.12 -13.11 -0.43
C ALA A 430 10.44 -12.96 -1.20
N TRP A 431 10.52 -13.46 -2.44
CA TRP A 431 11.73 -13.27 -3.24
C TRP A 431 11.88 -11.82 -3.75
N ASP A 432 10.81 -11.16 -4.22
CA ASP A 432 10.81 -9.73 -4.55
C ASP A 432 11.26 -8.89 -3.36
N LEU A 433 10.74 -9.19 -2.16
CA LEU A 433 11.11 -8.49 -0.93
C LEU A 433 12.63 -8.51 -0.70
N ALA A 434 13.29 -9.63 -0.99
CA ALA A 434 14.74 -9.74 -0.89
C ALA A 434 15.45 -8.83 -1.90
N PHE A 435 14.92 -8.68 -3.12
CA PHE A 435 15.41 -7.71 -4.10
C PHE A 435 15.14 -6.26 -3.68
N HIS A 436 13.99 -5.94 -3.09
CA HIS A 436 13.66 -4.61 -2.57
C HIS A 436 14.64 -4.17 -1.48
N CYS A 437 15.04 -5.10 -0.61
CA CYS A 437 15.90 -4.80 0.53
C CYS A 437 17.29 -4.28 0.12
N VAL A 438 17.81 -4.68 -1.04
CA VAL A 438 19.14 -4.25 -1.52
C VAL A 438 19.21 -2.74 -1.83
N PRO A 439 18.35 -2.16 -2.69
CA PRO A 439 18.29 -0.72 -2.88
C PRO A 439 17.79 0.01 -1.64
N ILE A 440 16.82 -0.54 -0.87
CA ILE A 440 16.36 0.12 0.36
C ILE A 440 17.50 0.28 1.36
N ALA A 441 18.44 -0.68 1.46
CA ALA A 441 19.59 -0.56 2.36
C ALA A 441 20.52 0.63 2.04
N LEU A 442 20.40 1.26 0.86
CA LEU A 442 21.09 2.50 0.55
C LEU A 442 20.50 3.70 1.32
N ILE A 443 19.22 3.66 1.68
CA ILE A 443 18.52 4.80 2.30
C ILE A 443 17.98 4.48 3.71
N ASP A 444 17.78 3.20 4.04
CA ASP A 444 17.20 2.73 5.30
C ASP A 444 17.61 1.25 5.56
N SER A 445 18.86 1.03 5.97
CA SER A 445 19.39 -0.32 6.22
C SER A 445 18.64 -1.05 7.35
N ASP A 446 18.15 -0.34 8.36
CA ASP A 446 17.39 -0.95 9.45
C ASP A 446 16.06 -1.52 8.95
N PHE A 447 15.31 -0.78 8.12
CA PHE A 447 14.09 -1.33 7.51
C PHE A 447 14.39 -2.54 6.62
N ALA A 448 15.44 -2.48 5.78
CA ALA A 448 15.82 -3.62 4.94
C ALA A 448 16.15 -4.88 5.76
N LYS A 449 16.89 -4.73 6.87
CA LYS A 449 17.17 -5.83 7.81
C LYS A 449 15.89 -6.36 8.46
N ASP A 450 15.00 -5.48 8.88
CA ASP A 450 13.73 -5.86 9.52
C ASP A 450 12.82 -6.64 8.57
N GLN A 451 12.73 -6.25 7.29
CA GLN A 451 11.94 -6.95 6.27
C GLN A 451 12.46 -8.38 6.01
N LEU A 452 13.79 -8.55 5.86
CA LEU A 452 14.38 -9.88 5.70
C LEU A 452 14.18 -10.75 6.95
N MET A 453 14.29 -10.17 8.15
CA MET A 453 14.00 -10.89 9.38
C MET A 453 12.53 -11.27 9.50
N LEU A 454 11.61 -10.43 9.03
CA LEU A 454 10.16 -10.62 9.14
C LEU A 454 9.72 -11.95 8.53
N MET A 455 10.16 -12.24 7.31
CA MET A 455 9.84 -13.49 6.60
C MET A 455 10.36 -14.75 7.32
N THR A 456 11.28 -14.59 8.27
CA THR A 456 11.86 -15.69 9.06
C THR A 456 11.33 -15.83 10.48
N ARG A 457 10.37 -14.98 10.87
CA ARG A 457 9.74 -15.07 12.18
C ARG A 457 8.85 -16.28 12.27
N GLU A 458 8.69 -16.80 13.49
CA GLU A 458 7.91 -18.00 13.81
C GLU A 458 6.42 -17.90 13.48
N TRP A 459 5.91 -16.69 13.24
CA TRP A 459 4.55 -16.42 12.77
C TRP A 459 4.46 -16.04 11.28
N TYR A 460 5.54 -16.24 10.52
CA TYR A 460 5.59 -16.13 9.05
C TYR A 460 6.19 -17.39 8.43
N MET A 461 7.39 -17.79 8.86
CA MET A 461 8.07 -18.99 8.40
C MET A 461 7.35 -20.23 8.93
N HIS A 462 7.10 -21.18 8.03
CA HIS A 462 6.51 -22.46 8.40
C HIS A 462 7.41 -23.19 9.40
N PRO A 463 6.85 -23.90 10.41
CA PRO A 463 7.62 -24.70 11.36
C PRO A 463 8.58 -25.75 10.75
N ASN A 464 8.47 -26.02 9.45
CA ASN A 464 9.34 -26.96 8.73
C ASN A 464 10.56 -26.25 8.10
N GLY A 465 10.67 -24.92 8.20
CA GLY A 465 11.72 -24.09 7.61
C GLY A 465 11.32 -23.38 6.30
N GLN A 466 10.13 -23.64 5.73
CA GLN A 466 9.70 -22.98 4.49
C GLN A 466 9.38 -21.50 4.72
N LEU A 467 9.87 -20.64 3.82
CA LEU A 467 9.45 -19.24 3.75
C LEU A 467 8.11 -19.15 3.01
N PRO A 468 7.15 -18.33 3.47
CA PRO A 468 5.90 -18.11 2.75
C PRO A 468 6.21 -17.45 1.40
N ALA A 469 5.71 -18.01 0.29
CA ALA A 469 6.00 -17.47 -1.04
C ALA A 469 5.28 -16.14 -1.29
N TYR A 470 3.96 -16.19 -1.44
CA TYR A 470 3.11 -15.02 -1.70
C TYR A 470 1.65 -15.28 -1.31
N GLU A 471 0.82 -14.24 -1.23
CA GLU A 471 -0.54 -14.32 -0.67
C GLU A 471 -1.44 -15.40 -1.32
N TRP A 472 -1.32 -15.62 -2.63
CA TRP A 472 -2.14 -16.62 -3.32
C TRP A 472 -1.77 -18.07 -2.99
N ALA A 473 -0.52 -18.33 -2.63
CA ALA A 473 -0.02 -19.66 -2.29
C ALA A 473 1.23 -19.57 -1.42
N PHE A 474 1.08 -19.49 -0.09
CA PHE A 474 2.25 -19.48 0.80
C PHE A 474 3.12 -20.74 0.69
N GLY A 475 2.49 -21.87 0.34
CA GLY A 475 3.12 -23.18 0.13
C GLY A 475 3.97 -23.31 -1.12
N ASP A 476 3.91 -22.35 -2.04
CA ASP A 476 4.75 -22.36 -3.23
C ASP A 476 6.24 -22.16 -2.87
N VAL A 477 7.08 -22.40 -3.86
CA VAL A 477 8.52 -22.25 -3.71
C VAL A 477 8.96 -21.05 -4.52
N ASN A 478 9.68 -20.13 -3.89
CA ASN A 478 10.33 -19.03 -4.57
C ASN A 478 11.85 -19.21 -4.60
N PRO A 479 12.56 -18.50 -5.49
CA PRO A 479 14.02 -18.50 -5.49
C PRO A 479 14.58 -18.16 -4.10
N PRO A 480 15.50 -18.95 -3.54
CA PRO A 480 16.06 -18.75 -2.21
C PRO A 480 17.14 -17.65 -2.18
N VAL A 481 16.75 -16.44 -2.59
CA VAL A 481 17.64 -15.26 -2.68
C VAL A 481 17.84 -14.53 -1.35
N HIS A 482 17.18 -14.96 -0.26
CA HIS A 482 17.22 -14.28 1.04
C HIS A 482 18.63 -14.18 1.65
N ALA A 483 19.46 -15.23 1.54
CA ALA A 483 20.84 -15.18 2.04
C ALA A 483 21.71 -14.20 1.27
N TRP A 484 21.54 -14.15 -0.06
CA TRP A 484 22.21 -13.15 -0.90
C TRP A 484 21.82 -11.74 -0.45
N ALA A 485 20.53 -11.47 -0.32
CA ALA A 485 20.04 -10.16 0.10
C ALA A 485 20.58 -9.77 1.48
N ALA A 486 20.52 -10.67 2.47
CA ALA A 486 21.06 -10.43 3.81
C ALA A 486 22.55 -10.05 3.78
N TYR A 487 23.35 -10.79 3.02
CA TYR A 487 24.78 -10.50 2.86
C TYR A 487 25.03 -9.19 2.10
N ARG A 488 24.22 -8.87 1.09
CA ARG A 488 24.30 -7.59 0.36
C ARG A 488 23.95 -6.41 1.26
N VAL A 489 22.86 -6.49 2.03
CA VAL A 489 22.44 -5.45 2.99
C VAL A 489 23.55 -5.17 4.01
N TYR A 490 24.13 -6.21 4.62
CA TYR A 490 25.27 -6.07 5.53
C TYR A 490 26.47 -5.36 4.88
N LYS A 491 26.82 -5.72 3.64
CA LYS A 491 27.93 -5.08 2.92
C LYS A 491 27.65 -3.63 2.56
N ILE A 492 26.42 -3.31 2.18
CA ILE A 492 25.99 -1.94 1.87
C ILE A 492 26.08 -1.09 3.13
N GLU A 493 25.52 -1.55 4.25
CA GLU A 493 25.60 -0.86 5.54
C GLU A 493 27.05 -0.65 5.97
N LYS A 494 27.89 -1.69 5.91
CA LYS A 494 29.32 -1.59 6.21
C LYS A 494 30.03 -0.56 5.33
N LYS A 495 29.70 -0.49 4.05
CA LYS A 495 30.28 0.50 3.12
C LYS A 495 29.81 1.93 3.45
N ARG A 496 28.55 2.11 3.85
CA ARG A 496 27.97 3.44 4.14
C ARG A 496 28.29 3.97 5.54
N HIS A 497 28.41 3.11 6.54
CA HIS A 497 28.61 3.51 7.94
C HIS A 497 30.00 3.15 8.47
N GLY A 498 30.84 2.49 7.67
CA GLY A 498 32.15 1.99 8.09
C GLY A 498 32.10 0.74 8.98
N LYS A 499 30.92 0.39 9.51
CA LYS A 499 30.68 -0.77 10.38
C LYS A 499 29.42 -1.50 9.91
N GLY A 500 29.51 -2.83 9.76
CA GLY A 500 28.35 -3.66 9.44
C GLY A 500 27.75 -4.30 10.69
N ASP A 501 26.47 -4.66 10.62
CA ASP A 501 25.73 -5.32 11.69
C ASP A 501 25.92 -6.85 11.68
N ARG A 502 26.91 -7.32 12.45
CA ARG A 502 27.16 -8.76 12.63
C ARG A 502 26.05 -9.46 13.43
N SER A 503 25.36 -8.74 14.32
CA SER A 503 24.27 -9.30 15.12
C SER A 503 23.09 -9.68 14.22
N PHE A 504 22.76 -8.82 13.26
CA PHE A 504 21.81 -9.13 12.20
C PHE A 504 22.19 -10.39 11.42
N LEU A 505 23.45 -10.48 10.93
CA LEU A 505 23.91 -11.66 10.19
C LEU A 505 23.79 -12.95 11.01
N GLN A 506 24.19 -12.92 12.28
CA GLN A 506 24.08 -14.10 13.15
C GLN A 506 22.62 -14.54 13.32
N ARG A 507 21.70 -13.60 13.55
CA ARG A 507 20.27 -13.88 13.75
C ARG A 507 19.64 -14.47 12.50
N ILE A 508 19.87 -13.86 11.33
CA ILE A 508 19.27 -14.32 10.08
C ILE A 508 19.91 -15.62 9.60
N PHE A 509 21.21 -15.82 9.82
CA PHE A 509 21.91 -17.06 9.46
C PHE A 509 21.25 -18.29 10.10
N HIS A 510 20.97 -18.26 11.42
CA HIS A 510 20.31 -19.38 12.09
C HIS A 510 18.96 -19.74 11.47
N LYS A 511 18.17 -18.73 11.07
CA LYS A 511 16.87 -18.95 10.43
C LYS A 511 17.01 -19.48 9.00
N LEU A 512 17.97 -18.96 8.24
CA LEU A 512 18.22 -19.39 6.87
C LEU A 512 18.79 -20.81 6.81
N VAL A 513 19.50 -21.27 7.84
CA VAL A 513 19.91 -22.69 7.95
C VAL A 513 18.69 -23.62 8.06
N LEU A 514 17.62 -23.23 8.76
CA LEU A 514 16.37 -23.99 8.79
C LEU A 514 15.74 -24.07 7.39
N ASN A 515 15.71 -22.95 6.67
CA ASN A 515 15.20 -22.90 5.31
C ASN A 515 16.05 -23.70 4.32
N PHE A 516 17.38 -23.62 4.42
CA PHE A 516 18.30 -24.44 3.64
C PHE A 516 18.08 -25.94 3.90
N THR A 517 17.89 -26.33 5.16
CA THR A 517 17.60 -27.71 5.56
C THR A 517 16.26 -28.18 4.99
N TRP A 518 15.24 -27.31 4.98
CA TRP A 518 13.97 -27.59 4.32
C TRP A 518 14.17 -27.87 2.83
N TRP A 519 14.95 -27.05 2.12
CA TRP A 519 15.25 -27.26 0.71
C TRP A 519 15.89 -28.61 0.43
N VAL A 520 16.96 -28.95 1.15
CA VAL A 520 17.66 -30.24 0.99
C VAL A 520 16.72 -31.42 1.29
N ASN A 521 15.87 -31.32 2.32
CA ASN A 521 15.01 -32.45 2.70
C ASN A 521 13.72 -32.57 1.87
N ARG A 522 13.20 -31.46 1.32
CA ARG A 522 11.87 -31.44 0.67
C ARG A 522 11.93 -31.25 -0.84
N LYS A 523 13.04 -30.77 -1.37
CA LYS A 523 13.18 -30.40 -2.79
C LYS A 523 14.34 -31.14 -3.48
N ASP A 524 15.08 -32.01 -2.80
CA ASP A 524 16.05 -32.94 -3.40
C ASP A 524 15.62 -34.39 -3.17
N LYS A 525 14.64 -34.86 -3.95
CA LYS A 525 13.99 -36.16 -3.76
C LYS A 525 14.95 -37.38 -3.78
N GLU A 526 16.04 -37.31 -4.54
CA GLU A 526 17.00 -38.43 -4.66
C GLU A 526 18.26 -38.26 -3.81
N GLY A 527 18.41 -37.13 -3.09
CA GLY A 527 19.62 -36.85 -2.31
C GLY A 527 20.86 -36.64 -3.19
N LYS A 528 20.67 -36.17 -4.43
CA LYS A 528 21.74 -35.98 -5.42
C LYS A 528 22.17 -34.52 -5.56
N ASN A 529 21.62 -33.63 -4.73
CA ASN A 529 21.74 -32.18 -4.84
C ASN A 529 21.20 -31.63 -6.16
N VAL A 530 20.12 -32.24 -6.67
CA VAL A 530 19.38 -31.78 -7.86
C VAL A 530 17.96 -31.46 -7.43
N PHE A 531 17.55 -30.20 -7.59
CA PHE A 531 16.38 -29.68 -6.90
C PHE A 531 15.12 -29.59 -7.79
N GLN A 532 13.94 -29.81 -7.18
CA GLN A 532 12.60 -29.75 -7.80
C GLN A 532 11.79 -28.58 -7.20
N GLY A 533 12.08 -27.37 -7.67
CA GLY A 533 11.53 -26.13 -7.13
C GLY A 533 10.08 -25.80 -7.52
N GLY A 534 9.46 -26.46 -8.49
CA GLY A 534 8.15 -26.05 -9.03
C GLY A 534 8.17 -24.62 -9.58
N PHE A 535 7.33 -23.77 -9.02
CA PHE A 535 7.08 -22.37 -9.41
C PHE A 535 8.34 -21.51 -9.62
N LEU A 536 9.21 -21.39 -8.60
CA LEU A 536 10.45 -20.60 -8.63
C LEU A 536 10.31 -19.16 -9.16
N GLY A 537 9.14 -18.53 -9.07
CA GLY A 537 8.92 -17.14 -9.51
C GLY A 537 8.97 -16.95 -11.02
N LEU A 538 8.84 -18.04 -11.80
CA LEU A 538 8.84 -18.01 -13.26
C LEU A 538 7.58 -18.71 -13.75
N ASP A 539 6.48 -17.97 -13.80
CA ASP A 539 5.11 -18.50 -13.91
C ASP A 539 4.85 -19.28 -15.21
N ASN A 540 5.35 -18.78 -16.33
CA ASN A 540 5.01 -19.28 -17.68
C ASN A 540 6.22 -19.68 -18.53
N ILE A 541 7.39 -19.89 -17.91
CA ILE A 541 8.63 -20.32 -18.63
C ILE A 541 8.57 -21.79 -19.08
N GLY A 542 7.58 -22.57 -18.64
CA GLY A 542 7.38 -23.97 -18.98
C GLY A 542 6.17 -24.19 -19.89
N VAL A 543 6.19 -25.27 -20.67
CA VAL A 543 5.04 -25.72 -21.48
C VAL A 543 3.92 -26.31 -20.60
N PHE A 544 4.28 -26.77 -19.41
CA PHE A 544 3.37 -27.28 -18.38
C PHE A 544 3.66 -26.59 -17.04
N ASP A 545 2.64 -26.58 -16.17
CA ASP A 545 2.78 -26.11 -14.80
C ASP A 545 3.81 -26.97 -14.05
N ARG A 546 4.90 -26.34 -13.62
CA ARG A 546 6.02 -26.98 -12.93
C ARG A 546 5.69 -27.37 -11.50
N SER A 547 4.66 -26.79 -10.90
CA SER A 547 4.18 -27.11 -9.56
C SER A 547 3.22 -28.30 -9.54
N SER A 548 2.62 -28.63 -10.69
CA SER A 548 1.69 -29.75 -10.82
C SER A 548 2.42 -31.09 -11.07
N PRO A 549 1.84 -32.22 -10.61
CA PRO A 549 2.33 -33.54 -10.97
C PRO A 549 2.36 -33.73 -12.50
N LEU A 550 3.43 -34.35 -13.01
CA LEU A 550 3.55 -34.65 -14.43
C LEU A 550 2.45 -35.64 -14.86
N PRO A 551 1.76 -35.42 -16.00
CA PRO A 551 0.70 -36.31 -16.47
C PRO A 551 1.11 -37.77 -16.64
N THR A 552 2.39 -38.02 -16.95
CA THR A 552 2.97 -39.35 -17.16
C THR A 552 3.52 -40.00 -15.88
N GLY A 553 3.38 -39.34 -14.74
CA GLY A 553 4.14 -39.67 -13.53
C GLY A 553 5.61 -39.20 -13.64
N GLY A 554 6.31 -39.21 -12.50
CA GLY A 554 7.68 -38.70 -12.38
C GLY A 554 7.76 -37.35 -11.65
N TYR A 555 8.91 -36.67 -11.76
CA TYR A 555 9.15 -35.35 -11.19
C TYR A 555 10.12 -34.57 -12.08
N ILE A 556 10.19 -33.26 -11.90
CA ILE A 556 10.99 -32.36 -12.74
C ILE A 556 12.24 -31.94 -11.97
N GLU A 557 13.40 -32.27 -12.50
CA GLU A 557 14.66 -31.68 -12.04
C GLU A 557 14.87 -30.32 -12.71
N GLN A 558 15.17 -29.30 -11.90
CA GLN A 558 15.18 -27.91 -12.31
C GLN A 558 16.58 -27.32 -12.21
N ALA A 559 17.15 -26.93 -13.36
CA ALA A 559 18.49 -26.36 -13.45
C ALA A 559 18.59 -25.02 -12.71
N ASP A 560 17.54 -24.19 -12.79
CA ASP A 560 17.36 -22.96 -12.03
C ASP A 560 17.29 -23.24 -10.52
N GLY A 561 16.46 -24.19 -10.07
CA GLY A 561 16.40 -24.60 -8.67
C GLY A 561 17.76 -25.04 -8.11
N THR A 562 18.50 -25.82 -8.89
CA THR A 562 19.85 -26.28 -8.52
C THR A 562 20.87 -25.15 -8.50
N GLY A 563 20.85 -24.26 -9.49
CA GLY A 563 21.70 -23.06 -9.53
C GLY A 563 21.45 -22.14 -8.34
N TRP A 564 20.19 -21.95 -7.96
CA TRP A 564 19.84 -21.17 -6.78
C TRP A 564 20.35 -21.77 -5.48
N MET A 565 20.24 -23.09 -5.30
CA MET A 565 20.73 -23.75 -4.09
C MET A 565 22.25 -23.75 -3.99
N ALA A 566 22.98 -23.84 -5.11
CA ALA A 566 24.42 -23.63 -5.14
C ALA A 566 24.78 -22.21 -4.67
N MET A 567 24.10 -21.19 -5.21
CA MET A 567 24.27 -19.79 -4.77
C MET A 567 23.93 -19.62 -3.28
N TYR A 568 22.84 -20.21 -2.81
CA TYR A 568 22.42 -20.14 -1.41
C TYR A 568 23.49 -20.71 -0.47
N SER A 569 24.02 -21.89 -0.79
CA SER A 569 25.12 -22.52 -0.03
C SER A 569 26.34 -21.61 0.07
N LEU A 570 26.78 -21.01 -1.05
CA LEU A 570 27.92 -20.09 -1.07
C LEU A 570 27.67 -18.83 -0.23
N ASN A 571 26.45 -18.29 -0.24
CA ASN A 571 26.10 -17.14 0.59
C ASN A 571 26.09 -17.48 2.09
N LEU A 572 25.57 -18.65 2.47
CA LEU A 572 25.61 -19.09 3.87
C LEU A 572 27.05 -19.31 4.34
N LEU A 573 27.92 -19.90 3.50
CA LEU A 573 29.34 -20.02 3.81
C LEU A 573 30.00 -18.65 4.01
N ALA A 574 29.70 -17.67 3.14
CA ALA A 574 30.24 -16.31 3.26
C ALA A 574 29.70 -15.53 4.48
N ILE A 575 28.54 -15.89 5.00
CA ILE A 575 27.99 -15.32 6.26
C ILE A 575 28.64 -15.98 7.49
N ALA A 576 28.98 -17.27 7.40
CA ALA A 576 29.58 -18.04 8.48
C ALA A 576 31.07 -17.74 8.72
N MET A 577 31.82 -17.40 7.66
CA MET A 577 33.22 -16.97 7.70
C MET A 577 33.36 -15.49 8.06
#